data_AF-E2SMJ0-F1
#
_entry.id   AF-E2SMJ0-F1
#
_cell.length_a   1.000
_cell.length_b   1.000
_cell.length_c   1.000
_cell.angle_alpha   90.00
_cell.angle_beta   90.00
_cell.angle_gamma   90.00
#
_symmetry.space_group_name_H-M   'P 1'
#
loop_
_entity.id
_entity.type
_entity.pdbx_description
1 polymer ?
#
loop_
_entity_poly.entity_id
_entity_poly.type
_entity_poly.pdbx_seq_one_letter_code
_entity_poly.pdbx_strand_id
1 'polypeptide(L)'
;MALAVPAVMSYIKKAADTKLISEARTVMVASKEKGIELVKEGKLHQLTSSGSKTDIINRSEIEDGQLMEIQLNSAKNGAGSFVVKIQDAYVRYDDAKQSYEVLDSYNNLYSKQILFQNQYFLIIRR
;
A
#
# COMPACT_ATOMS: atom_id res chain seq x y z
N MET A 1 -14.04 38.69 10.16
CA MET A 1 -13.79 38.16 8.79
C MET A 1 -12.45 37.46 8.82
N ALA A 2 -12.42 36.12 8.73
CA ALA A 2 -11.17 35.36 8.70
C ALA A 2 -10.72 35.23 7.24
N LEU A 3 -9.67 35.95 6.85
CA LEU A 3 -8.98 35.78 5.58
C LEU A 3 -8.19 34.47 5.64
N ALA A 4 -8.85 33.35 5.35
CA ALA A 4 -8.18 32.08 5.13
C ALA A 4 -7.33 32.22 3.86
N VAL A 5 -6.02 32.41 4.02
CA VAL A 5 -5.06 32.59 2.93
C VAL A 5 -4.95 31.29 2.13
N PRO A 6 -5.42 31.24 0.87
CA PRO A 6 -5.44 30.01 0.08
C PRO A 6 -4.04 29.44 -0.19
N ALA A 7 -3.04 30.31 -0.26
CA ALA A 7 -1.67 29.93 -0.55
C ALA A 7 -1.03 29.09 0.56
N VAL A 8 -1.26 29.43 1.84
CA VAL A 8 -0.67 28.72 2.99
C VAL A 8 -1.18 27.28 3.06
N MET A 9 -2.47 27.07 2.78
CA MET A 9 -3.07 25.72 2.74
C MET A 9 -2.45 24.83 1.66
N SER A 10 -2.08 25.38 0.50
CA SER A 10 -1.44 24.62 -0.58
C SER A 10 -0.04 24.13 -0.20
N TYR A 11 0.76 24.96 0.48
CA TYR A 11 2.08 24.55 0.99
C TYR A 11 2.00 23.49 2.08
N ILE A 12 1.02 23.61 2.99
CA ILE A 12 0.78 22.62 4.05
C ILE A 12 0.41 21.26 3.44
N LYS A 13 -0.48 21.23 2.44
CA LYS A 13 -0.84 19.98 1.74
C LYS A 13 0.36 19.31 1.09
N LYS A 14 1.18 20.07 0.35
CA LYS A 14 2.37 19.52 -0.31
C LYS A 14 3.39 18.93 0.67
N ALA A 15 3.57 19.58 1.83
CA ALA A 15 4.45 19.08 2.90
C ALA A 15 3.88 17.81 3.56
N ALA A 16 2.57 17.77 3.80
CA ALA A 16 1.88 16.59 4.31
C ALA A 16 1.99 15.39 3.35
N ASP A 17 1.73 15.61 2.05
CA ASP A 17 1.86 14.56 1.02
C ASP A 17 3.31 14.04 0.93
N THR A 18 4.30 14.92 1.05
CA THR A 18 5.71 14.54 1.04
C THR A 18 6.07 13.67 2.26
N LYS A 19 5.54 14.02 3.45
CA LYS A 19 5.71 13.22 4.68
C LYS A 19 5.08 11.84 4.54
N LEU A 20 3.82 11.79 4.08
CA LEU A 20 3.09 10.53 3.83
C LEU A 20 3.82 9.63 2.84
N ILE A 21 4.36 10.18 1.75
CA ILE A 21 5.14 9.41 0.77
C ILE A 21 6.46 8.94 1.37
N SER A 22 7.12 9.75 2.21
CA SER A 22 8.36 9.36 2.89
C SER A 22 8.13 8.19 3.84
N GLU A 23 7.05 8.22 4.61
CA GLU A 23 6.66 7.12 5.49
C GLU A 23 6.25 5.88 4.68
N ALA A 24 5.47 6.04 3.61
CA ALA A 24 5.17 4.92 2.72
C ALA A 24 6.43 4.29 2.08
N ARG A 25 7.50 5.06 1.87
CA ARG A 25 8.80 4.51 1.42
C ARG A 25 9.46 3.63 2.48
N THR A 26 9.36 3.96 3.77
CA THR A 26 9.91 3.09 4.82
C THR A 26 9.16 1.75 4.84
N VAL A 27 7.83 1.79 4.67
CA VAL A 27 6.99 0.58 4.49
C VAL A 27 7.41 -0.23 3.26
N MET A 28 7.69 0.44 2.14
CA MET A 28 8.19 -0.24 0.93
C MET A 28 9.50 -0.98 1.22
N VAL A 29 10.46 -0.35 1.89
CA VAL A 29 11.74 -0.98 2.23
C VAL A 29 11.51 -2.17 3.18
N ALA A 30 10.80 -1.97 4.27
CA ALA A 30 10.51 -3.01 5.26
C ALA A 30 9.75 -4.21 4.65
N SER A 31 8.80 -3.95 3.74
CA SER A 31 8.08 -5.00 3.03
C SER A 31 8.97 -5.80 2.08
N LYS A 32 9.90 -5.16 1.35
CA LYS A 32 10.87 -5.85 0.49
C LYS A 32 11.85 -6.69 1.31
N GLU A 33 12.35 -6.16 2.43
CA GLU A 33 13.20 -6.91 3.35
C GLU A 33 12.49 -8.15 3.89
N LYS A 34 11.24 -8.00 4.37
CA LYS A 34 10.44 -9.13 4.83
C LYS A 34 10.15 -10.13 3.71
N GLY A 35 9.90 -9.65 2.49
CA GLY A 35 9.75 -10.49 1.30
C GLY A 35 10.99 -11.34 1.04
N ILE A 36 12.19 -10.76 1.11
CA ILE A 36 13.46 -11.48 0.93
C ILE A 36 13.67 -12.53 2.04
N GLU A 37 13.38 -12.19 3.29
CA GLU A 37 13.42 -13.11 4.43
C GLU A 37 12.52 -14.33 4.20
N LEU A 38 11.25 -14.08 3.84
CA LEU A 38 10.29 -15.14 3.57
C LEU A 38 10.62 -15.97 2.32
N VAL A 39 11.27 -15.39 1.30
CA VAL A 39 11.76 -16.14 0.15
C VAL A 39 12.85 -17.12 0.56
N LYS A 40 13.82 -16.67 1.38
CA LYS A 40 14.90 -17.54 1.90
C LYS A 40 14.34 -18.68 2.74
N GLU A 41 13.24 -18.45 3.46
CA GLU A 41 12.55 -19.47 4.26
C GLU A 41 11.56 -20.34 3.48
N GLY A 42 11.30 -20.05 2.19
CA GLY A 42 10.26 -20.72 1.41
C GLY A 42 8.82 -20.41 1.87
N LYS A 43 8.62 -19.35 2.66
CA LYS A 43 7.35 -18.94 3.27
C LYS A 43 6.76 -17.66 2.67
N LEU A 44 7.08 -17.32 1.43
CA LEU A 44 6.60 -16.08 0.79
C LEU A 44 5.07 -15.91 0.82
N HIS A 45 4.31 -17.01 0.83
CA HIS A 45 2.86 -17.00 1.00
C HIS A 45 2.39 -16.33 2.31
N GLN A 46 3.24 -16.26 3.33
CA GLN A 46 2.95 -15.61 4.61
C GLN A 46 3.08 -14.09 4.57
N LEU A 47 3.58 -13.49 3.47
CA LEU A 47 3.74 -12.03 3.37
C LEU A 47 2.40 -11.29 3.52
N THR A 48 1.31 -11.91 3.03
CA THR A 48 -0.05 -11.35 3.10
C THR A 48 -0.75 -11.61 4.43
N SER A 49 -0.13 -12.37 5.33
CA SER A 49 -0.68 -12.67 6.66
C SER A 49 -0.71 -11.44 7.55
N SER A 50 -1.63 -11.40 8.51
CA SER A 50 -1.72 -10.33 9.50
C SER A 50 -0.41 -10.15 10.28
N GLY A 51 0.25 -11.25 10.66
CA GLY A 51 1.54 -11.21 11.37
C GLY A 51 2.63 -10.50 10.57
N SER A 52 2.78 -10.82 9.28
CA SER A 52 3.74 -10.14 8.40
C SER A 52 3.40 -8.66 8.21
N LYS A 53 2.11 -8.31 8.10
CA LYS A 53 1.68 -6.92 7.98
C LYS A 53 2.06 -6.09 9.21
N THR A 54 1.85 -6.64 10.41
CA THR A 54 2.25 -6.00 11.67
C THR A 54 3.77 -5.89 11.80
N ASP A 55 4.51 -6.95 11.44
CA ASP A 55 5.98 -6.93 11.45
C ASP A 55 6.54 -5.86 10.51
N ILE A 56 5.99 -5.72 9.31
CA ILE A 56 6.40 -4.68 8.34
C ILE A 56 6.18 -3.28 8.93
N ILE A 57 5.02 -3.00 9.53
CA ILE A 57 4.75 -1.69 10.14
C ILE A 57 5.69 -1.41 11.31
N ASN A 58 5.90 -2.39 12.20
CA ASN A 58 6.81 -2.24 13.33
C ASN A 58 8.24 -1.93 12.88
N ARG A 59 8.70 -2.58 11.80
CA ARG A 59 10.01 -2.31 11.18
C ARG A 59 10.09 -0.96 10.45
N SER A 60 8.95 -0.40 10.07
CA SER A 60 8.88 0.87 9.34
C SER A 60 9.00 2.09 10.25
N GLU A 61 8.99 1.88 11.58
CA GLU A 61 9.06 2.93 12.61
C GLU A 61 7.98 4.03 12.46
N ILE A 62 6.82 3.66 11.93
CA ILE A 62 5.68 4.56 11.77
C ILE A 62 4.78 4.44 12.99
N GLU A 63 4.62 5.54 13.74
CA GLU A 63 3.84 5.58 14.98
C GLU A 63 2.36 5.21 14.76
N ASP A 64 1.71 5.78 13.73
CA ASP A 64 0.29 5.57 13.41
C ASP A 64 0.10 4.93 12.02
N GLY A 65 0.89 3.91 11.74
CA GLY A 65 0.87 3.17 10.47
C GLY A 65 0.04 1.88 10.56
N GLN A 66 -0.74 1.57 9.55
CA GLN A 66 -1.39 0.25 9.40
C GLN A 66 -1.30 -0.24 7.96
N LEU A 67 -0.65 -1.38 7.75
CA LEU A 67 -0.59 -2.00 6.43
C LEU A 67 -1.92 -2.69 6.13
N MET A 68 -2.73 -2.07 5.27
CA MET A 68 -4.05 -2.55 4.90
C MET A 68 -3.91 -3.78 4.01
N GLU A 69 -3.12 -3.65 2.95
CA GLU A 69 -2.98 -4.65 1.91
C GLU A 69 -1.54 -4.70 1.40
N ILE A 70 -1.09 -5.90 1.05
CA ILE A 70 0.20 -6.14 0.42
C ILE A 70 0.05 -7.32 -0.54
N GLN A 71 0.69 -7.21 -1.69
CA GLN A 71 0.72 -8.25 -2.71
C GLN A 71 2.13 -8.72 -2.97
N LEU A 72 2.24 -9.87 -3.62
CA LEU A 72 3.49 -10.30 -4.21
C LEU A 72 3.74 -9.50 -5.49
N ASN A 73 5.02 -9.29 -5.82
CA ASN A 73 5.38 -8.74 -7.12
C ASN A 73 5.05 -9.72 -8.26
N SER A 74 5.09 -9.23 -9.50
CA SER A 74 4.78 -10.05 -10.70
C SER A 74 5.68 -11.30 -10.81
N ALA A 75 6.92 -11.21 -10.35
CA ALA A 75 7.88 -12.31 -10.34
C ALA A 75 7.65 -13.33 -9.20
N LYS A 76 6.69 -13.07 -8.29
CA LYS A 76 6.37 -13.88 -7.10
C LYS A 76 7.62 -14.24 -6.28
N ASN A 77 8.54 -13.29 -6.16
CA ASN A 77 9.80 -13.45 -5.43
C ASN A 77 10.04 -12.33 -4.41
N GLY A 78 8.99 -11.60 -4.02
CA GLY A 78 9.08 -10.56 -3.01
C GLY A 78 7.78 -9.77 -2.84
N ALA A 79 7.85 -8.70 -2.06
CA ALA A 79 6.77 -7.73 -1.91
C ALA A 79 6.59 -6.91 -3.19
N GLY A 80 5.34 -6.73 -3.59
CA GLY A 80 4.91 -5.88 -4.70
C GLY A 80 4.09 -4.71 -4.19
N SER A 81 2.97 -4.43 -4.87
CA SER A 81 2.09 -3.32 -4.55
C SER A 81 1.46 -3.46 -3.16
N PHE A 82 1.26 -2.34 -2.47
CA PHE A 82 0.66 -2.31 -1.14
C PHE A 82 -0.18 -1.04 -0.92
N VAL A 83 -1.02 -1.09 0.11
CA VAL A 83 -1.77 0.05 0.62
C VAL A 83 -1.53 0.15 2.12
N VAL A 84 -1.06 1.31 2.56
CA VAL A 84 -0.84 1.62 3.97
C VAL A 84 -1.74 2.78 4.38
N LYS A 85 -2.32 2.69 5.58
CA LYS A 85 -2.96 3.80 6.25
C LYS A 85 -1.91 4.48 7.13
N ILE A 86 -1.74 5.77 6.98
CA ILE A 86 -0.83 6.59 7.79
C ILE A 86 -1.67 7.74 8.32
N GLN A 87 -1.84 7.81 9.65
CA GLN A 87 -2.74 8.78 10.29
C GLN A 87 -4.17 8.63 9.71
N ASP A 88 -4.71 9.68 9.10
CA ASP A 88 -6.03 9.70 8.47
C ASP A 88 -6.01 9.53 6.94
N ALA A 89 -4.83 9.32 6.35
CA ALA A 89 -4.65 9.18 4.91
C ALA A 89 -4.29 7.75 4.50
N TYR A 90 -4.57 7.40 3.26
CA TYR A 90 -4.16 6.13 2.66
C TYR A 90 -3.13 6.39 1.58
N VAL A 91 -2.03 5.64 1.58
CA VAL A 91 -1.01 5.70 0.55
C VAL A 91 -0.94 4.37 -0.16
N ARG A 92 -1.12 4.42 -1.48
CA ARG A 92 -0.96 3.27 -2.37
C ARG A 92 0.40 3.33 -3.03
N TYR A 93 1.10 2.20 -3.02
CA TYR A 93 2.31 1.98 -3.80
C TYR A 93 2.04 0.98 -4.92
N ASP A 94 2.39 1.35 -6.15
CA ASP A 94 2.38 0.48 -7.33
C ASP A 94 3.81 0.07 -7.67
N ASP A 95 4.15 -1.21 -7.48
CA ASP A 95 5.51 -1.73 -7.73
C ASP A 95 5.85 -1.78 -9.23
N ALA A 96 4.85 -1.96 -10.11
CA ALA A 96 5.08 -1.99 -11.56
C ALA A 96 5.42 -0.61 -12.12
N LYS A 97 4.79 0.43 -11.58
CA LYS A 97 5.03 1.83 -11.97
C LYS A 97 6.04 2.56 -11.08
N GLN A 98 6.42 1.94 -9.95
CA GLN A 98 7.23 2.54 -8.89
C GLN A 98 6.69 3.90 -8.43
N SER A 99 5.37 4.01 -8.30
CA SER A 99 4.68 5.28 -8.02
C SER A 99 3.87 5.20 -6.73
N TYR A 100 3.77 6.34 -6.04
CA TYR A 100 2.96 6.53 -4.84
C TYR A 100 1.74 7.41 -5.17
N GLU A 101 0.61 7.07 -4.58
CA GLU A 101 -0.62 7.85 -4.68
C GLU A 101 -1.26 7.98 -3.31
N VAL A 102 -1.54 9.21 -2.90
CA VAL A 102 -2.28 9.51 -1.68
C VAL A 102 -3.78 9.48 -2.02
N LEU A 103 -4.54 8.71 -1.25
CA LEU A 103 -5.97 8.48 -1.43
C LEU A 103 -6.72 9.11 -0.25
N ASP A 104 -7.75 9.89 -0.55
CA ASP A 104 -8.64 10.51 0.45
C ASP A 104 -9.54 9.49 1.17
N SER A 105 -9.68 8.27 0.62
CA SER A 105 -10.48 7.21 1.23
C SER A 105 -9.95 5.83 0.87
N TYR A 106 -10.17 4.87 1.77
CA TYR A 106 -9.87 3.46 1.51
C TYR A 106 -10.93 2.88 0.58
N ASN A 107 -10.60 2.82 -0.69
CA ASN A 107 -11.34 2.00 -1.64
C ASN A 107 -10.62 0.66 -1.75
N ASN A 108 -11.30 -0.41 -1.36
CA ASN A 108 -10.78 -1.78 -1.42
C ASN A 108 -10.70 -2.20 -2.90
N LEU A 109 -9.65 -1.75 -3.58
CA LEU A 109 -9.48 -1.89 -5.04
C LEU A 109 -9.24 -3.35 -5.45
N TYR A 110 -8.68 -4.16 -4.56
CA TYR A 110 -8.31 -5.53 -4.86
C TYR A 110 -9.46 -6.53 -4.70
N SER A 111 -10.49 -6.20 -3.91
CA SER A 111 -11.73 -7.00 -3.86
C SER A 111 -12.63 -6.78 -5.09
N LYS A 112 -12.48 -5.69 -5.84
CA LYS A 112 -13.17 -5.52 -7.15
C LYS A 112 -12.60 -6.40 -8.26
N GLN A 113 -11.34 -6.83 -8.17
CA GLN A 113 -10.72 -7.61 -9.24
C GLN A 113 -11.27 -9.06 -9.30
N ILE A 114 -11.79 -9.58 -8.19
CA ILE A 114 -12.46 -10.89 -8.15
C ILE A 114 -13.87 -10.82 -8.76
N LEU A 115 -14.54 -9.67 -8.72
CA LEU A 115 -15.92 -9.52 -9.23
C LEU A 115 -16.00 -9.32 -10.74
N PHE A 116 -14.96 -8.76 -11.37
CA PHE A 116 -14.91 -8.60 -12.83
C PHE A 116 -14.38 -9.83 -13.58
N GLN A 117 -13.61 -10.71 -12.94
CA GLN A 117 -13.13 -11.94 -13.58
C GLN A 117 -14.22 -13.02 -13.66
N ASN A 118 -15.24 -12.98 -12.79
CA ASN A 118 -16.33 -13.95 -12.79
C ASN A 118 -17.48 -13.63 -13.77
N GLN A 119 -17.51 -12.45 -14.40
CA GLN A 119 -18.52 -12.15 -15.42
C GLN A 119 -18.16 -12.62 -16.83
N TYR A 120 -16.89 -12.92 -17.11
CA TYR A 120 -16.47 -13.37 -18.45
C TYR A 120 -16.48 -14.88 -18.66
N PHE A 121 -16.62 -15.69 -17.60
CA PHE A 121 -16.62 -17.16 -17.73
C PHE A 121 -18.01 -17.75 -18.04
N LEU A 122 -19.08 -16.95 -18.03
CA LEU A 122 -20.45 -17.44 -18.24
C LEU A 122 -21.00 -17.24 -19.67
N ILE A 123 -20.19 -16.77 -20.64
CA ILE A 123 -20.64 -16.52 -22.03
C ILE A 123 -19.87 -17.39 -23.05
N ILE A 124 -19.41 -18.58 -22.66
CA ILE A 124 -18.89 -19.57 -23.63
C ILE A 124 -19.34 -20.98 -23.22
N ARG A 125 -20.65 -21.18 -23.07
CA ARG A 125 -21.31 -22.51 -23.18
C ARG A 125 -22.77 -22.34 -23.58
N ARG A 126 -23.01 -22.02 -24.85
CA ARG A 126 -24.20 -22.42 -25.58
C ARG A 126 -23.82 -22.76 -27.00
#